data_AF-A0A1C6FQU6-F1
#
_entry.id   AF-A0A1C6FQU6-F1
#
_cell.length_a   1.000
_cell.length_b   1.000
_cell.length_c   1.000
_cell.angle_alpha   90.00
_cell.angle_beta   90.00
_cell.angle_gamma   90.00
#
_symmetry.space_group_name_H-M   'P 1'
#
loop_
_entity.id
_entity.type
_entity.pdbx_description
1 polymer ?
#
loop_
_entity_poly.entity_id
_entity_poly.type
_entity_poly.pdbx_seq_one_letter_code
_entity_poly.pdbx_strand_id
1 'polypeptide(L)'
;MDDHNGGSDTNILVAVDAENDYIYGVSIPRDTKAVINGKNHKINFAYNSGGTALLAETISQQLGIPVDFTVTVDLDGFAALVNAIGGVDFEVPISMNYDDPYQDLHIHFSAGMQHLSGAEALKVVRFRHNNDGSGYGSEDIGRMQTQQNFLKAVAQQTLTLSNVDKVGEFAKIFQQYVDTDLSLGNLAWLGKEAISMGVDKISFSTLPNEWRSPYIYLDPDATLELVNQYLNPYVEDRTMEDLDIPS
;
A
#
# COMPACT_ATOMS: atom_id res chain seq x y z
N MET A 1 -4.91 8.11 1.76
CA MET A 1 -5.70 8.83 2.79
C MET A 1 -7.14 8.37 2.67
N ASP A 2 -7.79 7.97 3.75
CA ASP A 2 -9.08 7.25 3.65
C ASP A 2 -10.32 8.10 3.92
N ASP A 3 -10.17 9.31 4.45
CA ASP A 3 -11.22 10.33 4.53
C ASP A 3 -10.52 11.68 4.82
N HIS A 4 -11.18 12.80 4.52
CA HIS A 4 -10.71 14.18 4.76
C HIS A 4 -10.41 14.53 6.24
N ASN A 5 -10.34 13.53 7.12
CA ASN A 5 -10.07 13.60 8.56
C ASN A 5 -8.65 13.14 8.97
N GLY A 6 -7.73 12.95 8.01
CA GLY A 6 -6.29 12.92 8.28
C GLY A 6 -5.80 11.67 9.02
N GLY A 7 -5.78 10.54 8.32
CA GLY A 7 -5.11 9.30 8.74
C GLY A 7 -4.61 8.52 7.53
N SER A 8 -3.38 7.99 7.62
CA SER A 8 -2.89 6.99 6.67
C SER A 8 -3.41 5.62 7.09
N ASP A 9 -4.53 5.18 6.49
CA ASP A 9 -5.14 3.88 6.78
C ASP A 9 -4.49 2.70 6.01
N THR A 10 -3.72 3.01 4.97
CA THR A 10 -2.93 2.05 4.19
C THR A 10 -1.51 2.57 4.03
N ASN A 11 -0.55 1.88 4.67
CA ASN A 11 0.87 2.15 4.51
C ASN A 11 1.51 0.95 3.79
N ILE A 12 2.24 1.20 2.71
CA ILE A 12 2.97 0.18 1.97
C ILE A 12 4.37 0.70 1.72
N LEU A 13 5.38 -0.04 2.17
CA LEU A 13 6.77 0.18 1.78
C LEU A 13 7.06 -0.66 0.55
N VAL A 14 7.55 -0.04 -0.52
CA VAL A 14 7.85 -0.72 -1.78
C VAL A 14 9.35 -0.67 -2.04
N ALA A 15 9.96 -1.83 -2.23
CA ALA A 15 11.32 -2.00 -2.70
C ALA A 15 11.33 -2.40 -4.18
N VAL A 16 12.27 -1.84 -4.95
CA VAL A 16 12.50 -2.18 -6.35
C VAL A 16 13.97 -2.57 -6.49
N ASP A 17 14.21 -3.84 -6.78
CA ASP A 17 15.53 -4.38 -7.03
C ASP A 17 15.69 -4.69 -8.53
N ALA A 18 16.34 -3.75 -9.21
CA ALA A 18 16.62 -3.84 -10.64
C ALA A 18 17.74 -4.83 -11.01
N GLU A 19 18.53 -5.29 -10.05
CA GLU A 19 19.60 -6.25 -10.30
C GLU A 19 19.08 -7.70 -10.21
N ASN A 20 18.18 -7.96 -9.25
CA ASN A 20 17.59 -9.28 -9.01
C ASN A 20 16.18 -9.46 -9.59
N ASP A 21 15.71 -8.49 -10.38
CA ASP A 21 14.42 -8.50 -11.07
C ASP A 21 13.21 -8.74 -10.15
N TYR A 22 13.05 -7.93 -9.10
CA TYR A 22 11.84 -7.98 -8.27
C TYR A 22 11.34 -6.63 -7.76
N ILE A 23 10.03 -6.57 -7.53
CA ILE A 23 9.34 -5.46 -6.86
C ILE A 23 8.57 -6.05 -5.69
N TYR A 24 8.85 -5.57 -4.48
CA TYR A 24 8.26 -6.10 -3.25
C TYR A 24 7.56 -5.01 -2.47
N GLY A 25 6.25 -5.14 -2.28
CA GLY A 25 5.44 -4.25 -1.46
C GLY A 25 5.07 -4.89 -0.14
N VAL A 26 5.46 -4.29 0.99
CA VAL A 26 5.06 -4.75 2.32
C VAL A 26 4.07 -3.78 2.95
N SER A 27 2.88 -4.29 3.30
CA SER A 27 1.90 -3.54 4.06
C SER A 27 2.33 -3.41 5.52
N ILE A 28 2.22 -2.18 6.04
CA ILE A 28 2.50 -1.83 7.43
C ILE A 28 1.17 -1.44 8.07
N PRO A 29 0.59 -2.30 8.93
CA PRO A 29 -0.69 -2.02 9.57
C PRO A 29 -0.66 -0.69 10.34
N ARG A 30 -1.75 0.09 10.25
CA ARG A 30 -1.85 1.41 10.89
C ARG A 30 -1.69 1.39 12.42
N ASP A 31 -2.00 0.24 13.03
CA ASP A 31 -1.97 0.01 14.48
C ASP A 31 -0.63 -0.58 14.96
N THR A 32 0.36 -0.73 14.07
CA THR A 32 1.72 -1.17 14.41
C THR A 32 2.31 -0.28 15.48
N LYS A 33 2.86 -0.87 16.54
CA LYS A 33 3.54 -0.15 17.61
C LYS A 33 4.83 0.47 17.08
N ALA A 34 5.02 1.75 17.34
CA ALA A 34 6.22 2.50 16.99
C ALA A 34 6.60 3.45 18.13
N VAL A 35 7.89 3.80 18.21
CA VAL A 35 8.38 4.85 19.11
C VAL A 35 8.44 6.16 18.34
N ILE A 36 7.61 7.13 18.74
CA ILE A 36 7.53 8.44 18.09
C ILE A 36 7.73 9.49 19.16
N ASN A 37 8.71 10.38 18.98
CA ASN A 37 9.08 11.40 19.98
C ASN A 37 9.34 10.82 21.39
N GLY A 38 9.98 9.65 21.45
CA GLY A 38 10.33 8.94 22.69
C GLY A 38 9.16 8.29 23.42
N LYS A 39 7.99 8.14 22.78
CA LYS A 39 6.79 7.51 23.36
C LYS A 39 6.23 6.44 22.44
N ASN A 40 5.60 5.44 23.03
CA ASN A 40 4.88 4.41 22.28
C ASN A 40 3.59 4.99 21.69
N HIS A 41 3.43 4.83 20.39
CA HIS A 41 2.26 5.21 19.62
C HIS A 41 1.94 4.12 18.59
N LYS A 42 0.72 4.18 18.02
CA LYS A 42 0.42 3.48 16.77
C LYS A 42 1.11 4.22 15.62
N ILE A 43 1.60 3.52 14.61
CA ILE A 43 2.41 4.12 13.55
C ILE A 43 1.66 5.20 12.77
N ASN A 44 0.34 5.10 12.64
CA ASN A 44 -0.48 6.14 12.01
C ASN A 44 -0.40 7.51 12.72
N PHE A 45 -0.02 7.54 13.99
CA PHE A 45 0.24 8.78 14.71
C PHE A 45 1.37 9.58 14.07
N ALA A 46 2.38 8.94 13.47
CA ALA A 46 3.49 9.63 12.79
C ALA A 46 2.95 10.50 11.65
N TYR A 47 2.09 9.92 10.81
CA TYR A 47 1.44 10.66 9.73
C TYR A 47 0.60 11.83 10.27
N ASN A 48 -0.19 11.60 11.31
CA ASN A 48 -1.08 12.63 11.85
C ASN A 48 -0.32 13.77 12.54
N SER A 49 0.86 13.48 13.08
CA SER A 49 1.68 14.46 13.82
C SER A 49 2.72 15.18 12.96
N GLY A 50 3.17 14.58 11.86
CA GLY A 50 4.29 15.11 11.07
C GLY A 50 4.23 14.77 9.59
N GLY A 51 3.08 14.32 9.10
CA GLY A 51 2.86 13.97 7.69
C GLY A 51 3.72 12.79 7.23
N THR A 52 3.86 12.67 5.92
CA THR A 52 4.58 11.56 5.28
C THR A 52 6.06 11.54 5.65
N ALA A 53 6.67 12.71 5.91
CA ALA A 53 8.07 12.80 6.32
C ALA A 53 8.33 12.09 7.67
N LEU A 54 7.53 12.38 8.70
CA LEU A 54 7.69 11.72 10.01
C LEU A 54 7.33 10.23 9.94
N LEU A 55 6.35 9.85 9.12
CA LEU A 55 6.01 8.45 8.89
C LEU A 55 7.18 7.69 8.24
N ALA A 56 7.77 8.24 7.18
CA ALA A 56 8.92 7.65 6.50
C ALA A 56 10.13 7.53 7.44
N GLU A 57 10.42 8.56 8.24
CA GLU A 57 11.46 8.51 9.26
C GLU A 57 11.18 7.42 10.31
N THR A 58 9.95 7.32 10.80
CA THR A 58 9.54 6.30 11.79
C THR A 58 9.73 4.89 11.23
N ILE A 59 9.30 4.64 9.99
CA ILE A 59 9.48 3.35 9.31
C ILE A 59 10.97 3.06 9.11
N SER A 60 11.74 4.07 8.69
CA SER A 60 13.17 3.93 8.44
C SER A 60 13.94 3.55 9.70
N GLN A 61 13.65 4.19 10.83
CA GLN A 61 14.23 3.85 12.13
C GLN A 61 13.79 2.46 12.59
N GLN A 62 12.50 2.15 12.48
CA GLN A 62 11.94 0.87 12.94
C GLN A 62 12.50 -0.34 12.18
N LEU A 63 12.73 -0.20 10.87
CA LEU A 63 13.22 -1.28 10.00
C LEU A 63 14.73 -1.23 9.74
N GLY A 64 15.41 -0.17 10.20
CA GLY A 64 16.85 0.00 10.01
C GLY A 64 17.29 0.24 8.56
N ILE A 65 16.40 0.63 7.66
CA ILE A 65 16.67 0.85 6.22
C ILE A 65 16.16 2.22 5.79
N PRO A 66 16.75 2.85 4.76
CA PRO A 66 16.27 4.15 4.29
C PRO A 66 14.90 4.03 3.62
N VAL A 67 14.12 5.11 3.70
CA VAL A 67 12.95 5.32 2.84
C VAL A 67 13.30 6.47 1.89
N ASP A 68 13.65 6.14 0.65
CA ASP A 68 14.23 7.10 -0.30
C ASP A 68 13.22 8.11 -0.84
N PHE A 69 11.99 7.65 -1.03
CA PHE A 69 10.92 8.41 -1.65
C PHE A 69 9.58 8.15 -0.96
N THR A 70 8.70 9.13 -1.08
CA THR A 70 7.37 9.09 -0.50
C THR A 70 6.32 9.32 -1.57
N VAL A 71 5.21 8.59 -1.45
CA VAL A 71 4.08 8.68 -2.37
C VAL A 71 2.80 8.71 -1.54
N THR A 72 2.07 9.80 -1.62
CA THR A 72 0.78 9.96 -0.93
C THR A 72 -0.31 10.15 -1.96
N VAL A 73 -1.25 9.20 -1.98
CA VAL A 73 -2.42 9.22 -2.87
C VAL A 73 -3.66 9.44 -2.02
N ASP A 74 -4.49 10.42 -2.40
CA ASP A 74 -5.83 10.59 -1.86
C ASP A 74 -6.85 9.74 -2.65
N LEU A 75 -8.08 9.65 -2.14
CA LEU A 75 -9.10 8.81 -2.78
C LEU A 75 -9.47 9.31 -4.18
N ASP A 76 -9.55 10.63 -4.36
CA ASP A 76 -9.91 11.22 -5.65
C ASP A 76 -8.83 10.92 -6.70
N GLY A 77 -7.56 10.98 -6.30
CA GLY A 77 -6.42 10.60 -7.11
C GLY A 77 -6.38 9.14 -7.48
N PHE A 78 -6.66 8.26 -6.53
CA PHE A 78 -6.79 6.84 -6.80
C PHE A 78 -7.89 6.57 -7.84
N ALA A 79 -9.07 7.16 -7.69
CA ALA A 79 -10.16 7.00 -8.65
C ALA A 79 -9.81 7.57 -10.03
N ALA A 80 -9.15 8.74 -10.08
CA ALA A 80 -8.71 9.36 -11.32
C ALA A 80 -7.69 8.47 -12.07
N LEU A 81 -6.73 7.90 -11.35
CA LEU A 81 -5.73 6.98 -11.91
C LEU A 81 -6.38 5.73 -12.50
N VAL A 82 -7.33 5.11 -11.79
CA VAL A 82 -8.08 3.95 -12.28
C VAL A 82 -8.89 4.29 -13.54
N ASN A 83 -9.55 5.45 -13.56
CA ASN A 83 -10.30 5.88 -14.73
C ASN A 83 -9.40 6.13 -15.95
N ALA A 84 -8.19 6.65 -15.74
CA ALA A 84 -7.23 6.94 -16.80
C ALA A 84 -6.72 5.69 -17.53
N ILE A 85 -6.63 4.56 -16.82
CA ILE A 85 -6.27 3.28 -17.42
C ILE A 85 -7.47 2.56 -18.05
N GLY A 86 -8.68 3.15 -17.96
CA GLY A 86 -9.91 2.64 -18.54
C GLY A 86 -10.69 1.70 -17.62
N GLY A 87 -10.50 1.80 -16.31
CA GLY A 87 -11.06 0.88 -15.32
C GLY A 87 -10.14 -0.31 -15.03
N VAL A 88 -10.49 -1.11 -14.03
CA VAL A 88 -9.69 -2.25 -13.57
C VAL A 88 -10.50 -3.53 -13.57
N ASP A 89 -9.97 -4.60 -14.17
CA ASP A 89 -10.54 -5.93 -14.05
C ASP A 89 -10.05 -6.56 -12.75
N PHE A 90 -10.96 -6.84 -11.83
CA PHE A 90 -10.64 -7.30 -10.49
C PHE A 90 -11.52 -8.47 -10.06
N GLU A 91 -10.89 -9.51 -9.51
CA GLU A 91 -11.58 -10.64 -8.88
C GLU A 91 -12.04 -10.21 -7.48
N VAL A 92 -13.31 -9.83 -7.33
CA VAL A 92 -13.89 -9.47 -6.03
C VAL A 92 -13.93 -10.73 -5.15
N PRO A 93 -13.25 -10.75 -3.99
CA PRO A 93 -12.99 -12.00 -3.26
C PRO A 93 -14.23 -12.60 -2.60
N ILE A 94 -15.19 -11.76 -2.22
CA ILE A 94 -16.46 -12.13 -1.58
C ILE A 94 -17.56 -11.19 -2.05
N SER A 95 -18.83 -11.61 -1.98
CA SER A 95 -19.94 -10.71 -2.23
C SER A 95 -20.00 -9.65 -1.12
N MET A 96 -20.09 -8.39 -1.54
CA MET A 96 -20.09 -7.21 -0.69
C MET A 96 -21.48 -6.56 -0.73
N ASN A 97 -22.05 -6.33 0.45
CA ASN A 97 -23.34 -5.70 0.65
C ASN A 97 -23.27 -4.87 1.94
N TYR A 98 -22.89 -3.61 1.78
CA TYR A 98 -22.68 -2.67 2.86
C TYR A 98 -23.23 -1.30 2.48
N ASP A 99 -24.12 -0.80 3.32
CA ASP A 99 -24.66 0.56 3.29
C ASP A 99 -24.32 1.27 4.61
N ASP A 100 -23.70 2.45 4.51
CA ASP A 100 -23.59 3.44 5.58
C ASP A 100 -24.27 4.76 5.14
N PRO A 101 -25.53 4.99 5.55
CA PRO A 101 -26.27 6.20 5.22
C PRO A 101 -25.66 7.48 5.81
N TYR A 102 -24.85 7.40 6.86
CA TYR A 102 -24.20 8.58 7.45
C TYR A 102 -23.05 9.08 6.59
N GLN A 103 -22.37 8.17 5.90
CA GLN A 103 -21.27 8.46 4.99
C GLN A 103 -21.68 8.49 3.51
N ASP A 104 -22.98 8.27 3.21
CA ASP A 104 -23.50 8.09 1.84
C ASP A 104 -22.72 7.00 1.06
N LEU A 105 -22.30 5.95 1.78
CA LEU A 105 -21.46 4.88 1.25
C LEU A 105 -22.31 3.65 0.96
N HIS A 106 -22.40 3.31 -0.33
CA HIS A 106 -23.20 2.18 -0.84
C HIS A 106 -22.31 1.23 -1.64
N ILE A 107 -22.05 0.03 -1.09
CA ILE A 107 -21.14 -0.99 -1.64
C ILE A 107 -21.94 -2.26 -1.93
N HIS A 108 -22.10 -2.57 -3.22
CA HIS A 108 -22.90 -3.70 -3.69
C HIS A 108 -22.18 -4.39 -4.84
N PHE A 109 -21.49 -5.49 -4.55
CA PHE A 109 -20.70 -6.25 -5.52
C PHE A 109 -20.91 -7.75 -5.33
N SER A 110 -21.01 -8.50 -6.43
CA SER A 110 -20.95 -9.95 -6.38
C SER A 110 -19.50 -10.42 -6.34
N ALA A 111 -19.23 -11.56 -5.68
CA ALA A 111 -17.94 -12.22 -5.81
C ALA A 111 -17.64 -12.58 -7.29
N GLY A 112 -16.36 -12.57 -7.66
CA GLY A 112 -15.87 -12.90 -8.99
C GLY A 112 -15.35 -11.70 -9.79
N MET A 113 -14.89 -11.97 -11.00
CA MET A 113 -14.37 -10.95 -11.93
C MET A 113 -15.40 -9.85 -12.21
N GLN A 114 -14.97 -8.61 -11.97
CA GLN A 114 -15.72 -7.41 -12.31
C GLN A 114 -14.80 -6.37 -12.94
N HIS A 115 -15.37 -5.55 -13.82
CA HIS A 115 -14.69 -4.40 -14.38
C HIS A 115 -15.11 -3.16 -13.58
N LEU A 116 -14.18 -2.59 -12.83
CA LEU A 116 -14.41 -1.53 -11.85
C LEU A 116 -13.96 -0.18 -12.40
N SER A 117 -14.85 0.80 -12.42
CA SER A 117 -14.48 2.21 -12.53
C SER A 117 -13.72 2.68 -11.29
N GLY A 118 -13.11 3.87 -11.33
CA GLY A 118 -12.39 4.42 -10.18
C GLY A 118 -13.24 4.56 -8.92
N ALA A 119 -14.51 4.95 -9.06
CA ALA A 119 -15.43 5.06 -7.93
C ALA A 119 -15.81 3.68 -7.36
N GLU A 120 -15.98 2.67 -8.22
CA GLU A 120 -16.26 1.29 -7.79
C GLU A 120 -15.04 0.63 -7.14
N ALA A 121 -13.86 0.86 -7.71
CA ALA A 121 -12.58 0.42 -7.15
C ALA A 121 -12.40 0.94 -5.72
N LEU A 122 -12.66 2.24 -5.48
CA LEU A 122 -12.63 2.84 -4.13
C LEU A 122 -13.55 2.11 -3.16
N LYS A 123 -14.76 1.78 -3.57
CA LYS A 123 -15.72 1.05 -2.73
C LYS A 123 -15.20 -0.34 -2.38
N VAL A 124 -14.66 -1.07 -3.37
CA VAL A 124 -14.10 -2.41 -3.17
C VAL A 124 -12.92 -2.40 -2.20
N VAL A 125 -11.98 -1.45 -2.34
CA VAL A 125 -10.80 -1.40 -1.47
C VAL A 125 -11.07 -0.85 -0.06
N ARG A 126 -12.21 -0.17 0.15
CA ARG A 126 -12.68 0.31 1.46
C ARG A 126 -13.51 -0.71 2.23
N PHE A 127 -14.06 -1.72 1.54
CA PHE A 127 -14.94 -2.73 2.16
C PHE A 127 -14.24 -3.47 3.31
N ARG A 128 -15.02 -3.85 4.32
CA ARG A 128 -14.56 -4.57 5.53
C ARG A 128 -15.49 -5.73 5.88
N HIS A 129 -16.79 -5.44 5.95
CA HIS A 129 -17.84 -6.38 6.30
C HIS A 129 -19.17 -5.95 5.66
N ASN A 130 -20.09 -6.90 5.57
CA ASN A 130 -21.47 -6.72 5.16
C ASN A 130 -22.32 -6.24 6.35
N ASN A 131 -23.44 -5.56 6.10
CA ASN A 131 -24.32 -5.10 7.19
C ASN A 131 -24.87 -6.23 8.08
N ASP A 132 -24.89 -7.48 7.60
CA ASP A 132 -25.30 -8.66 8.37
C ASP A 132 -24.20 -9.21 9.30
N GLY A 133 -23.02 -8.58 9.31
CA GLY A 133 -21.86 -9.00 10.09
C GLY A 133 -21.01 -10.09 9.43
N SER A 134 -21.39 -10.62 8.27
CA SER A 134 -20.51 -11.43 7.44
C SER A 134 -19.46 -10.57 6.76
N GLY A 135 -18.37 -11.15 6.24
CA GLY A 135 -17.32 -10.37 5.61
C GLY A 135 -16.00 -11.12 5.61
N TYR A 136 -14.90 -10.39 5.71
CA TYR A 136 -13.60 -11.00 5.94
C TYR A 136 -13.57 -11.63 7.34
N GLY A 137 -12.91 -12.79 7.48
CA GLY A 137 -12.74 -13.43 8.80
C GLY A 137 -11.99 -12.53 9.81
N SER A 138 -11.08 -11.70 9.31
CA SER A 138 -10.52 -10.54 9.99
C SER A 138 -10.63 -9.33 9.07
N GLU A 139 -11.42 -8.33 9.47
CA GLU A 139 -11.78 -7.18 8.64
C GLU A 139 -10.57 -6.42 8.09
N ASP A 140 -9.60 -6.10 8.94
CA ASP A 140 -8.41 -5.35 8.54
C ASP A 140 -7.46 -6.20 7.69
N ILE A 141 -7.25 -7.48 8.02
CA ILE A 141 -6.39 -8.38 7.24
C ILE A 141 -6.98 -8.62 5.85
N GLY A 142 -8.28 -8.90 5.76
CA GLY A 142 -8.95 -9.13 4.49
C GLY A 142 -9.01 -7.88 3.62
N ARG A 143 -9.20 -6.69 4.22
CA ARG A 143 -9.09 -5.42 3.50
C ARG A 143 -7.68 -5.19 2.96
N MET A 144 -6.63 -5.40 3.77
CA MET A 144 -5.25 -5.28 3.31
C MET A 144 -4.94 -6.24 2.16
N GLN A 145 -5.36 -7.50 2.25
CA GLN A 145 -5.18 -8.45 1.14
C GLN A 145 -5.91 -8.01 -0.13
N THR A 146 -7.12 -7.47 0.01
CA THR A 146 -7.90 -6.93 -1.12
C THR A 146 -7.17 -5.75 -1.76
N GLN A 147 -6.62 -4.83 -0.97
CA GLN A 147 -5.82 -3.70 -1.44
C GLN A 147 -4.56 -4.17 -2.18
N GLN A 148 -3.82 -5.15 -1.65
CA GLN A 148 -2.64 -5.72 -2.30
C GLN A 148 -3.00 -6.38 -3.64
N ASN A 149 -4.05 -7.21 -3.66
CA ASN A 149 -4.53 -7.84 -4.89
C ASN A 149 -4.98 -6.80 -5.92
N PHE A 150 -5.63 -5.72 -5.46
CA PHE A 150 -6.07 -4.64 -6.34
C PHE A 150 -4.88 -3.89 -6.95
N LEU A 151 -3.86 -3.53 -6.15
CA LEU A 151 -2.63 -2.92 -6.66
C LEU A 151 -1.92 -3.81 -7.67
N LYS A 152 -1.92 -5.13 -7.45
CA LYS A 152 -1.39 -6.09 -8.41
C LYS A 152 -2.19 -6.09 -9.72
N ALA A 153 -3.52 -6.05 -9.67
CA ALA A 153 -4.37 -5.96 -10.87
C ALA A 153 -4.13 -4.65 -11.65
N VAL A 154 -4.05 -3.52 -10.95
CA VAL A 154 -3.68 -2.22 -11.53
C VAL A 154 -2.32 -2.30 -12.22
N ALA A 155 -1.31 -2.85 -11.55
CA ALA A 155 0.03 -3.01 -12.11
C ALA A 155 0.02 -3.89 -13.36
N GLN A 156 -0.73 -5.00 -13.35
CA GLN A 156 -0.87 -5.91 -14.49
C GLN A 156 -1.48 -5.24 -15.72
N GLN A 157 -2.48 -4.38 -15.55
CA GLN A 157 -3.10 -3.66 -16.67
C GLN A 157 -2.29 -2.44 -17.10
N THR A 158 -1.63 -1.77 -16.18
CA THR A 158 -0.88 -0.53 -16.46
C THR A 158 0.48 -0.81 -17.10
N LEU A 159 1.24 -1.78 -16.57
CA LEU A 159 2.61 -2.09 -16.96
C LEU A 159 2.66 -3.04 -18.16
N THR A 160 2.00 -2.64 -19.25
CA THR A 160 1.98 -3.37 -20.51
C THR A 160 2.63 -2.55 -21.61
N LEU A 161 3.24 -3.22 -22.60
CA LEU A 161 3.86 -2.55 -23.76
C LEU A 161 2.85 -1.67 -24.52
N SER A 162 1.57 -2.04 -24.53
CA SER A 162 0.48 -1.27 -25.13
C SER A 162 0.19 0.08 -24.46
N ASN A 163 0.65 0.28 -23.23
CA ASN A 163 0.43 1.51 -22.48
C ASN A 163 1.68 2.40 -22.40
N VAL A 164 2.80 2.03 -23.03
CA VAL A 164 4.04 2.83 -23.04
C VAL A 164 3.82 4.23 -23.62
N ASP A 165 2.98 4.35 -24.66
CA ASP A 165 2.65 5.65 -25.27
C ASP A 165 1.82 6.56 -24.33
N LYS A 166 1.18 5.98 -23.30
CA LYS A 166 0.37 6.70 -22.29
C LYS A 166 1.18 7.14 -21.07
N VAL A 167 2.47 6.81 -20.99
CA VAL A 167 3.32 7.13 -19.83
C VAL A 167 3.29 8.63 -19.51
N GLY A 168 3.29 9.50 -20.53
CA GLY A 168 3.20 10.95 -20.33
C GLY A 168 1.86 11.43 -19.78
N GLU A 169 0.77 10.73 -20.07
CA GLU A 169 -0.57 11.00 -19.50
C GLU A 169 -0.64 10.52 -18.05
N PHE A 170 -0.21 9.29 -17.78
CA PHE A 170 -0.14 8.75 -16.42
C PHE A 170 0.72 9.62 -15.51
N ALA A 171 1.87 10.08 -16.00
CA ALA A 171 2.75 10.98 -15.27
C ALA A 171 2.07 12.30 -14.89
N LYS A 172 1.25 12.88 -15.78
CA LYS A 172 0.51 14.13 -15.48
C LYS A 172 -0.57 13.90 -14.43
N ILE A 173 -1.30 12.79 -14.54
CA ILE A 173 -2.35 12.44 -13.57
C ILE A 173 -1.70 12.16 -12.21
N PHE A 174 -0.59 11.42 -12.20
CA PHE A 174 0.19 11.20 -10.99
C PHE A 174 0.62 12.53 -10.37
N GLN A 175 1.21 13.45 -11.14
CA GLN A 175 1.57 14.78 -10.62
C GLN A 175 0.39 15.61 -10.11
N GLN A 176 -0.79 15.45 -10.69
CA GLN A 176 -1.96 16.24 -10.31
C GLN A 176 -2.59 15.74 -8.99
N TYR A 177 -2.55 14.44 -8.75
CA TYR A 177 -3.30 13.82 -7.66
C TYR A 177 -2.44 13.06 -6.64
N VAL A 178 -1.13 13.02 -6.84
CA VAL A 178 -0.20 12.31 -5.96
C VAL A 178 0.84 13.31 -5.44
N ASP A 179 0.92 13.40 -4.12
CA ASP A 179 1.97 14.15 -3.45
C ASP A 179 3.19 13.24 -3.29
N THR A 180 4.31 13.63 -3.91
CA THR A 180 5.52 12.81 -3.97
C THR A 180 6.78 13.66 -4.18
N ASP A 181 7.90 13.14 -3.71
CA ASP A 181 9.26 13.62 -4.01
C ASP A 181 9.91 12.91 -5.22
N LEU A 182 9.20 11.98 -5.87
CA LEU A 182 9.66 11.34 -7.10
C LEU A 182 9.66 12.32 -8.27
N SER A 183 10.80 12.43 -8.96
CA SER A 183 10.86 13.15 -10.23
C SER A 183 10.15 12.38 -11.35
N LEU A 184 9.78 13.07 -12.43
CA LEU A 184 9.28 12.41 -13.65
C LEU A 184 10.26 11.38 -14.21
N GLY A 185 11.57 11.65 -14.08
CA GLY A 185 12.61 10.71 -14.48
C GLY A 185 12.58 9.43 -13.64
N ASN A 186 12.38 9.57 -12.33
CA ASN A 186 12.27 8.42 -11.42
C ASN A 186 11.04 7.57 -11.77
N LEU A 187 9.87 8.20 -11.98
CA LEU A 187 8.64 7.50 -12.36
C LEU A 187 8.79 6.77 -13.70
N ALA A 188 9.38 7.42 -14.71
CA ALA A 188 9.63 6.81 -16.01
C ALA A 188 10.61 5.63 -15.91
N TRP A 189 11.66 5.77 -15.11
CA TRP A 189 12.63 4.68 -14.86
C TRP A 189 11.95 3.50 -14.15
N LEU A 190 11.25 3.74 -13.04
CA LEU A 190 10.51 2.72 -12.29
C LEU A 190 9.50 1.98 -13.18
N GLY A 191 8.73 2.72 -13.98
CA GLY A 191 7.77 2.11 -14.92
C GLY A 191 8.46 1.25 -15.98
N LYS A 192 9.59 1.69 -16.52
CA LYS A 192 10.38 0.92 -17.50
C LYS A 192 10.92 -0.37 -16.88
N GLU A 193 11.53 -0.29 -15.70
CA GLU A 193 12.08 -1.46 -15.01
C GLU A 193 10.98 -2.46 -14.64
N ALA A 194 9.83 -1.98 -14.13
CA ALA A 194 8.69 -2.83 -13.82
C ALA A 194 8.10 -3.55 -15.06
N ILE A 195 8.06 -2.89 -16.22
CA ILE A 195 7.68 -3.52 -17.50
C ILE A 195 8.72 -4.55 -17.93
N SER A 196 10.02 -4.24 -17.77
CA SER A 196 11.12 -5.11 -18.18
C SER A 196 11.20 -6.40 -17.35
N MET A 197 11.01 -6.28 -16.03
CA MET A 197 11.00 -7.42 -15.10
C MET A 197 9.81 -8.36 -15.33
N GLY A 198 8.67 -7.78 -15.70
CA GLY A 198 7.40 -8.49 -15.79
C GLY A 198 6.59 -8.40 -14.50
N VAL A 199 5.28 -8.25 -14.65
CA VAL A 199 4.33 -8.04 -13.55
C VAL A 199 4.18 -9.26 -12.62
N ASP A 200 4.66 -10.44 -13.03
CA ASP A 200 4.77 -11.65 -12.23
C ASP A 200 5.84 -11.53 -11.13
N LYS A 201 6.79 -10.60 -11.28
CA LYS A 201 7.81 -10.28 -10.28
C LYS A 201 7.34 -9.34 -9.18
N ILE A 202 6.11 -8.83 -9.28
CA ILE A 202 5.51 -7.99 -8.26
C ILE A 202 4.85 -8.88 -7.21
N SER A 203 5.38 -8.78 -5.99
CA SER A 203 4.89 -9.52 -4.83
C SER A 203 4.50 -8.56 -3.71
N PHE A 204 3.49 -8.97 -2.94
CA PHE A 204 3.04 -8.23 -1.77
C PHE A 204 2.96 -9.14 -0.57
N SER A 205 3.20 -8.56 0.61
CA SER A 205 2.99 -9.21 1.89
C SER A 205 2.59 -8.18 2.94
N THR A 206 2.37 -8.63 4.17
CA THR A 206 2.24 -7.76 5.34
C THR A 206 3.43 -8.02 6.24
N LEU A 207 3.94 -6.98 6.91
CA LEU A 207 5.00 -7.19 7.90
C LEU A 207 4.58 -8.28 8.91
N PRO A 208 5.44 -9.26 9.23
CA PRO A 208 5.14 -10.30 10.20
C PRO A 208 4.73 -9.69 11.53
N ASN A 209 3.55 -10.04 12.01
CA ASN A 209 2.97 -9.36 13.16
C ASN A 209 1.98 -10.20 13.95
N GLU A 210 1.72 -9.75 15.17
CA GLU A 210 0.70 -10.28 16.07
C GLU A 210 -0.12 -9.13 16.67
N TRP A 211 -1.45 -9.29 16.68
CA TRP A 211 -2.32 -8.37 17.40
C TRP A 211 -2.26 -8.63 18.91
N ARG A 212 -1.85 -7.62 19.69
CA ARG A 212 -1.95 -7.63 21.16
C ARG A 212 -2.47 -6.26 21.62
N SER A 213 -3.71 -6.22 22.12
CA SER A 213 -4.35 -4.93 22.46
C SER A 213 -3.45 -4.05 23.36
N PRO A 214 -3.25 -2.75 23.01
CA PRO A 214 -3.95 -2.00 21.97
C PRO A 214 -3.19 -1.85 20.63
N TYR A 215 -2.13 -2.63 20.40
CA TYR A 215 -1.24 -2.48 19.23
C TYR A 215 -1.12 -3.75 18.40
N ILE A 216 -0.59 -3.57 17.19
CA ILE A 216 0.05 -4.64 16.42
C ILE A 216 1.54 -4.63 16.76
N TYR A 217 2.08 -5.78 17.14
CA TYR A 217 3.50 -5.95 17.41
C TYR A 217 4.14 -6.69 16.26
N LEU A 218 5.27 -6.18 15.76
CA LEU A 218 6.04 -6.89 14.76
C LEU A 218 6.74 -8.09 15.40
N ASP A 219 6.83 -9.19 14.67
CA ASP A 219 7.73 -10.29 15.01
C ASP A 219 9.16 -9.87 14.62
N PRO A 220 10.08 -9.64 15.57
CA PRO A 220 11.39 -9.07 15.25
C PRO A 220 12.22 -9.96 14.33
N ASP A 221 12.25 -11.27 14.58
CA ASP A 221 13.09 -12.21 13.84
C ASP A 221 12.56 -12.37 12.40
N ALA A 222 11.25 -12.57 12.25
CA ALA A 222 10.64 -12.68 10.93
C ALA A 222 10.66 -11.35 10.16
N THR A 223 10.60 -10.21 10.86
CA THR A 223 10.75 -8.89 10.23
C THR A 223 12.16 -8.68 9.72
N LEU A 224 13.18 -9.03 10.51
CA LEU A 224 14.58 -8.95 10.09
C LEU A 224 14.87 -9.83 8.86
N GLU A 225 14.34 -11.06 8.85
CA GLU A 225 14.45 -11.97 7.71
C GLU A 225 13.82 -11.36 6.45
N LEU A 226 12.60 -10.82 6.56
CA LEU A 226 11.91 -10.16 5.44
C LEU A 226 12.69 -8.93 4.95
N VAL A 227 13.20 -8.10 5.86
CA VAL A 227 14.01 -6.92 5.53
C VAL A 227 15.23 -7.33 4.73
N ASN A 228 16.04 -8.27 5.22
CA ASN A 228 17.25 -8.71 4.52
C ASN A 228 16.95 -9.39 3.19
N GLN A 229 15.82 -10.09 3.08
CA GLN A 229 15.46 -10.80 1.87
C GLN A 229 14.94 -9.88 0.75
N TYR A 230 14.19 -8.82 1.09
CA TYR A 230 13.41 -8.08 0.08
C TYR A 230 13.51 -6.56 0.15
N LEU A 231 13.99 -5.98 1.25
CA LEU A 231 13.92 -4.54 1.49
C LEU A 231 15.28 -3.88 1.73
N ASN A 232 16.30 -4.65 2.07
CA ASN A 232 17.62 -4.16 2.43
C ASN A 232 18.38 -3.70 1.16
N PRO A 233 18.68 -2.39 1.01
CA PRO A 233 19.42 -1.89 -0.14
C PRO A 233 20.95 -2.04 0.00
N TYR A 234 21.44 -2.55 1.14
CA TYR A 234 22.86 -2.70 1.41
C TYR A 234 23.38 -4.09 1.02
N VAL A 235 24.70 -4.15 0.81
CA VAL A 235 25.41 -5.42 0.55
C VAL A 235 25.50 -6.28 1.81
N GLU A 236 25.58 -5.64 2.98
CA GLU A 236 25.62 -6.33 4.27
C GLU A 236 24.22 -6.47 4.84
N ASP A 237 23.95 -7.63 5.43
CA ASP A 237 22.70 -7.90 6.14
C ASP A 237 22.54 -6.96 7.33
N ARG A 238 21.31 -6.50 7.53
CA ARG A 238 20.91 -5.85 8.78
C ARG A 238 20.94 -6.87 9.91
N THR A 239 21.19 -6.38 11.11
CA THR A 239 21.16 -7.14 12.36
C THR A 239 20.01 -6.64 13.24
N MET A 240 19.69 -7.35 14.32
CA MET A 240 18.65 -6.88 15.26
C MET A 240 18.98 -5.52 15.89
N GLU A 241 20.27 -5.17 16.01
CA GLU A 241 20.71 -3.87 16.56
C GLU A 241 20.42 -2.70 15.61
N ASP A 242 20.20 -2.98 14.33
CA ASP A 242 19.86 -2.00 13.32
C ASP A 242 18.38 -1.62 13.32
N LEU A 243 17.53 -2.49 13.86
CA LEU A 243 16.07 -2.33 13.89
C LEU A 243 15.65 -1.74 15.24
N ASP A 244 14.73 -0.77 15.22
CA ASP A 244 14.10 -0.23 16.44
C ASP A 244 12.65 -0.73 16.57
N ILE A 245 12.48 -2.03 16.81
CA ILE A 245 11.16 -2.64 17.01
C ILE A 245 10.79 -2.60 18.51
N PRO A 246 9.75 -1.84 18.91
CA PRO A 246 9.34 -1.77 20.30
C PRO A 246 8.67 -3.09 20.76
N SER A 247 9.11 -3.58 21.92
CA SER A 247 8.59 -4.78 22.60
C SER A 247 7.11 -4.68 22.97
#